data_AF-A0A533VMV3-F1
#
_entry.id   AF-A0A533VMV3-F1
#
_cell.length_a   1.000
_cell.length_b   1.000
_cell.length_c   1.000
_cell.angle_alpha   90.00
_cell.angle_beta   90.00
_cell.angle_gamma   90.00
#
_symmetry.space_group_name_H-M   'P 1'
#
loop_
_entity.id
_entity.type
_entity.pdbx_description
1 polymer ?
#
loop_
_entity_poly.entity_id
_entity_poly.type
_entity_poly.pdbx_seq_one_letter_code
_entity_poly.pdbx_strand_id
1 'polypeptide(L)'
;MGTNTTSPGRSRRFRRRALYSVILIVVVLAVGTLGMHFLEGWAYIDSFYFTSMLVTAEGPPNAPATDVGKIFASFMAFVGVGSVVTALVFILGPALATIWRQGLGEVEKEIRAAEHKIERKKNEDEP
;
A
#
# COMPACT_ATOMS: atom_id res chain seq x y z
N MET A 1 -40.83 -0.60 -2.85
CA MET A 1 -40.50 -1.88 -2.19
C MET A 1 -39.03 -1.81 -1.77
N GLY A 2 -38.75 -1.79 -0.46
CA GLY A 2 -37.42 -1.51 0.14
C GLY A 2 -36.33 -2.54 -0.21
N THR A 3 -35.07 -2.12 -0.35
CA THR A 3 -34.02 -1.85 0.66
C THR A 3 -33.02 -3.00 0.80
N ASN A 4 -31.73 -2.63 0.83
CA ASN A 4 -30.59 -3.34 1.43
C ASN A 4 -29.93 -4.47 0.63
N THR A 5 -28.90 -4.11 -0.14
CA THR A 5 -27.80 -5.02 -0.50
C THR A 5 -26.44 -4.41 -0.13
N THR A 6 -26.29 -3.90 1.10
CA THR A 6 -24.96 -3.66 1.67
C THR A 6 -24.35 -5.02 2.03
N SER A 7 -23.63 -5.63 1.08
CA SER A 7 -22.83 -6.84 1.33
C SER A 7 -21.83 -6.58 2.46
N PRO A 8 -21.97 -7.19 3.66
CA PRO A 8 -21.07 -6.93 4.80
C PRO A 8 -19.70 -7.61 4.66
N GLY A 9 -19.44 -8.31 3.55
CA GLY A 9 -18.31 -9.24 3.40
C GLY A 9 -17.01 -8.63 2.86
N ARG A 10 -17.04 -7.43 2.26
CA ARG A 10 -15.87 -6.86 1.56
C ARG A 10 -14.87 -6.17 2.50
N SER A 11 -15.36 -5.48 3.54
CA SER A 11 -14.52 -4.73 4.49
C SER A 11 -13.65 -5.63 5.39
N ARG A 12 -14.19 -6.78 5.85
CA ARG A 12 -13.43 -7.73 6.70
C ARG A 12 -12.26 -8.38 5.96
N ARG A 13 -12.43 -8.72 4.67
CA ARG A 13 -11.37 -9.35 3.87
C ARG A 13 -10.24 -8.37 3.58
N PHE A 14 -10.58 -7.11 3.29
CA PHE A 14 -9.60 -6.06 3.06
C PHE A 14 -8.79 -5.74 4.32
N ARG A 15 -9.46 -5.54 5.47
CA ARG A 15 -8.80 -5.30 6.75
C ARG A 15 -7.87 -6.45 7.16
N ARG A 16 -8.26 -7.70 6.91
CA ARG A 16 -7.40 -8.86 7.14
C ARG A 16 -6.15 -8.86 6.26
N ARG A 17 -6.27 -8.53 4.98
CA ARG A 17 -5.12 -8.43 4.06
C ARG A 17 -4.14 -7.34 4.51
N ALA A 18 -4.66 -6.16 4.86
CA ALA A 18 -3.84 -5.08 5.42
C ALA A 18 -3.13 -5.50 6.72
N LEU A 19 -3.84 -6.19 7.63
CA LEU A 19 -3.23 -6.72 8.85
C LEU A 19 -2.11 -7.72 8.55
N TYR A 20 -2.35 -8.68 7.64
CA TYR A 20 -1.33 -9.65 7.26
C TYR A 20 -0.11 -9.01 6.61
N SER A 21 -0.27 -7.95 5.80
CA SER A 21 0.87 -7.24 5.24
C SER A 21 1.68 -6.49 6.29
N VAL A 22 1.03 -5.93 7.32
CA VAL A 22 1.73 -5.29 8.45
C VAL A 22 2.49 -6.34 9.27
N ILE A 23 1.86 -7.48 9.57
CA ILE A 23 2.51 -8.59 10.27
C ILE A 23 3.73 -9.08 9.46
N LEU A 24 3.60 -9.21 8.14
CA LEU A 24 4.71 -9.60 7.27
C LEU A 24 5.89 -8.63 7.40
N ILE A 25 5.66 -7.32 7.38
CA ILE A 25 6.72 -6.32 7.58
C ILE A 25 7.40 -6.49 8.94
N VAL A 26 6.62 -6.68 10.01
CA VAL A 26 7.17 -6.90 11.36
C VAL A 26 8.05 -8.16 11.40
N VAL A 27 7.60 -9.24 10.76
CA VAL A 27 8.38 -10.49 10.66
C VAL A 27 9.67 -10.26 9.86
N VAL A 28 9.60 -9.56 8.73
CA VAL A 28 10.77 -9.21 7.92
C VAL A 28 11.77 -8.39 8.72
N LEU A 29 11.31 -7.36 9.43
CA LEU A 29 12.17 -6.53 10.28
C LEU A 29 12.81 -7.36 11.39
N ALA A 30 12.05 -8.23 12.06
CA ALA A 30 12.56 -9.10 13.11
C ALA A 30 13.61 -10.08 12.57
N VAL A 31 13.30 -10.79 11.48
CA VAL A 31 14.22 -11.76 10.86
C VAL A 31 15.47 -11.08 10.33
N GLY A 32 15.35 -9.95 9.66
CA GLY A 32 16.50 -9.17 9.19
C GLY A 32 17.38 -8.67 10.33
N THR A 33 16.76 -8.12 11.37
CA THR A 33 17.48 -7.63 12.56
C THR A 33 18.24 -8.75 13.26
N LEU A 34 17.58 -9.89 13.51
CA LEU A 34 18.21 -11.04 14.14
C LEU A 34 19.32 -11.63 13.24
N GLY A 35 19.06 -11.75 11.93
CA GLY A 35 20.04 -12.26 10.99
C GLY A 35 21.31 -11.40 10.96
N MET A 36 21.17 -10.07 10.88
CA MET A 36 22.32 -9.16 10.91
C MET A 36 23.05 -9.20 12.26
N HIS A 37 22.31 -9.28 13.37
CA HIS A 37 22.92 -9.42 14.69
C HIS A 37 23.78 -10.69 14.79
N PHE A 38 23.29 -11.83 14.31
CA PHE A 38 24.01 -13.10 14.42
C PHE A 38 25.10 -13.29 13.35
N LEU A 39 24.89 -12.81 12.12
CA LEU A 39 25.83 -13.00 11.01
C LEU A 39 26.97 -11.98 11.01
N GLU A 40 26.70 -10.73 11.43
CA GLU A 40 27.70 -9.66 11.45
C GLU A 40 28.12 -9.23 12.85
N GLY A 41 27.44 -9.73 13.90
CA GLY A 41 27.78 -9.38 15.29
C GLY A 41 27.40 -7.95 15.68
N TRP A 42 26.61 -7.25 14.87
CA TRP A 42 26.21 -5.86 15.12
C TRP A 42 25.24 -5.75 16.29
N ALA A 43 25.18 -4.61 16.99
CA ALA A 43 24.17 -4.40 18.02
C ALA A 43 22.74 -4.53 17.44
N TYR A 44 21.78 -4.93 18.27
CA TYR A 44 20.37 -5.06 17.84
C TYR A 44 19.83 -3.78 17.20
N ILE A 45 20.18 -2.62 17.75
CA ILE A 45 19.71 -1.33 17.24
C ILE A 45 20.30 -1.01 15.86
N ASP A 46 21.59 -1.30 15.66
CA ASP A 46 22.28 -1.08 14.38
C ASP A 46 21.77 -2.06 13.31
N SER A 47 21.50 -3.30 13.72
CA SER A 47 20.91 -4.34 12.88
C SER A 47 19.48 -3.98 12.45
N PHE A 48 18.69 -3.43 13.38
CA PHE A 48 17.34 -2.93 13.09
C PHE A 48 17.39 -1.72 12.17
N TYR A 49 18.27 -0.76 12.44
CA TYR A 49 18.48 0.41 11.61
C TYR A 49 18.88 0.01 10.18
N PHE A 50 19.89 -0.86 10.02
CA PHE A 50 20.28 -1.42 8.71
C PHE A 50 19.09 -2.09 8.00
N THR A 51 18.37 -2.96 8.70
CA THR A 51 17.23 -3.68 8.11
C THR A 51 16.11 -2.72 7.70
N SER A 52 15.86 -1.66 8.49
CA SER A 52 14.87 -0.65 8.16
C SER A 52 15.22 0.09 6.87
N MET A 53 16.48 0.54 6.71
CA MET A 53 16.97 1.19 5.50
C MET A 53 16.96 0.27 4.28
N LEU A 54 17.21 -1.02 4.49
CA LEU A 54 17.15 -2.04 3.45
C LEU A 54 15.71 -2.25 2.95
N VAL A 55 14.76 -2.38 3.88
CA VAL A 55 13.34 -2.60 3.59
C VAL A 55 12.68 -1.38 2.94
N THR A 56 13.14 -0.16 3.28
CA THR A 56 12.70 1.10 2.64
C THR A 56 13.42 1.44 1.35
N ALA A 57 14.42 0.64 0.96
CA ALA A 57 15.30 0.88 -0.20
C ALA A 57 16.07 2.21 -0.16
N GLU A 58 16.34 2.74 1.04
CA GLU A 58 17.20 3.92 1.22
C GLU A 58 18.68 3.58 0.97
N GLY A 59 19.07 2.36 1.34
CA GLY A 59 20.44 1.88 1.23
C GLY A 59 21.23 2.12 2.53
N PRO A 60 21.71 1.07 3.22
CA PRO A 60 22.40 1.22 4.49
C PRO A 60 23.78 1.87 4.34
N PRO A 61 24.26 2.62 5.35
CA PRO A 61 25.53 3.34 5.26
C PRO A 61 26.74 2.41 5.19
N ASN A 62 26.64 1.21 5.79
CA ASN A 62 27.70 0.22 5.82
C ASN A 62 27.18 -1.11 5.29
N ALA A 63 27.90 -1.71 4.35
CA ALA A 63 27.61 -3.06 3.87
C ALA A 63 28.05 -4.11 4.90
N PRO A 64 27.40 -5.29 4.92
CA PRO A 64 27.86 -6.44 5.70
C PRO A 64 29.31 -6.81 5.32
N ALA A 65 30.15 -7.13 6.30
CA ALA A 65 31.55 -7.48 6.06
C ALA A 65 31.69 -8.94 5.59
N THR A 66 30.83 -9.83 6.08
CA THR A 66 30.87 -11.26 5.75
C THR A 66 30.14 -11.56 4.45
N ASP A 67 30.62 -12.54 3.69
CA ASP A 67 29.95 -12.93 2.44
C ASP A 67 28.57 -13.55 2.69
N VAL A 68 28.41 -14.26 3.81
CA VAL A 68 27.10 -14.80 4.24
C VAL A 68 26.13 -13.66 4.56
N GLY A 69 26.58 -12.62 5.28
CA GLY A 69 25.79 -11.44 5.58
C GLY A 69 25.38 -10.67 4.34
N LYS A 70 26.26 -10.55 3.33
CA LYS A 70 25.94 -9.93 2.04
C LYS A 70 24.85 -10.71 1.29
N ILE A 71 24.96 -12.04 1.23
CA ILE A 71 23.95 -12.89 0.60
C ILE A 71 22.62 -12.76 1.35
N PHE A 72 22.65 -12.84 2.68
CA PHE A 72 21.47 -12.69 3.53
C PHE A 72 20.79 -11.33 3.30
N ALA A 73 21.54 -10.23 3.38
CA ALA A 73 21.04 -8.89 3.13
C ALA A 73 20.44 -8.75 1.72
N SER A 74 21.05 -9.38 0.71
CA SER A 74 20.53 -9.35 -0.66
C SER A 74 19.14 -9.99 -0.75
N PHE A 75 18.93 -11.18 -0.15
CA PHE A 75 17.61 -11.81 -0.09
C PHE A 75 16.62 -10.99 0.73
N MET A 76 17.05 -10.46 1.88
CA MET A 76 16.21 -9.62 2.74
C MET A 76 15.79 -8.33 2.04
N ALA A 77 16.59 -7.77 1.14
CA ALA A 77 16.22 -6.60 0.34
C ALA A 77 15.01 -6.90 -0.56
N PHE A 78 15.06 -7.99 -1.32
CA PHE A 78 13.95 -8.38 -2.21
C PHE A 78 12.66 -8.66 -1.43
N VAL A 79 12.76 -9.43 -0.34
CA VAL A 79 11.61 -9.76 0.51
C VAL A 79 11.08 -8.50 1.22
N GLY A 80 11.98 -7.65 1.70
CA GLY A 80 11.67 -6.42 2.41
C GLY A 80 10.91 -5.42 1.57
N VAL A 81 11.49 -5.03 0.44
CA VAL A 81 10.85 -4.10 -0.49
C VAL A 81 9.51 -4.67 -0.98
N GLY A 82 9.47 -5.97 -1.32
CA GLY A 82 8.24 -6.63 -1.72
C GLY A 82 7.14 -6.58 -0.65
N SER A 83 7.50 -6.73 0.64
CA SER A 83 6.56 -6.64 1.76
C SER A 83 5.98 -5.24 1.93
N VAL A 84 6.81 -4.19 1.79
CA VAL A 84 6.38 -2.79 1.87
C VAL A 84 5.46 -2.44 0.70
N VAL A 85 5.84 -2.79 -0.53
CA VAL A 85 5.00 -2.57 -1.72
C VAL A 85 3.65 -3.26 -1.56
N THR A 86 3.64 -4.50 -1.07
CA THR A 86 2.40 -5.25 -0.82
C THR A 86 1.53 -4.54 0.22
N ALA A 87 2.11 -4.06 1.31
CA ALA A 87 1.37 -3.30 2.33
C ALA A 87 0.80 -1.99 1.77
N LEU A 88 1.58 -1.25 0.97
CA LEU A 88 1.12 -0.03 0.32
C LEU A 88 -0.09 -0.31 -0.58
N VAL A 89 -0.04 -1.33 -1.42
CA VAL A 89 -1.16 -1.72 -2.29
C VAL A 89 -2.39 -2.13 -1.46
N PHE A 90 -2.20 -2.92 -0.41
CA PHE A 90 -3.27 -3.42 0.44
C PHE A 90 -3.78 -2.41 1.48
N ILE A 91 -3.16 -1.25 1.63
CA ILE A 91 -3.67 -0.19 2.52
C ILE A 91 -4.23 0.95 1.66
N LEU A 92 -3.45 1.44 0.70
CA LEU A 92 -3.80 2.60 -0.11
C LEU A 92 -4.77 2.27 -1.25
N GLY A 93 -4.72 1.05 -1.80
CA GLY A 93 -5.51 0.69 -2.98
C GLY A 93 -7.01 1.01 -2.84
N PRO A 94 -7.69 0.53 -1.78
CA PRO A 94 -9.10 0.87 -1.55
C PRO A 94 -9.38 2.30 -1.11
N ALA A 95 -8.44 2.97 -0.44
CA ALA A 95 -8.59 4.39 -0.17
C ALA A 95 -8.64 5.17 -1.50
N LEU A 96 -7.68 4.90 -2.39
CA LEU A 96 -7.64 5.47 -3.73
C LEU A 96 -8.86 5.09 -4.56
N ALA A 97 -9.30 3.83 -4.53
CA ALA A 97 -10.50 3.39 -5.25
C ALA A 97 -11.77 4.10 -4.75
N THR A 98 -11.83 4.45 -3.46
CA THR A 98 -12.97 5.19 -2.89
C THR A 98 -12.95 6.64 -3.37
N ILE A 99 -11.78 7.30 -3.31
CA ILE A 99 -11.60 8.67 -3.80
C ILE A 99 -11.91 8.77 -5.30
N TRP A 100 -11.41 7.82 -6.10
CA TRP A 100 -11.63 7.78 -7.55
C TRP A 100 -13.11 7.64 -7.91
N ARG A 101 -13.82 6.76 -7.19
CA ARG A 101 -15.28 6.58 -7.38
C ARG A 101 -16.07 7.83 -7.00
N GLN A 102 -15.64 8.56 -5.97
CA GLN A 102 -16.27 9.83 -5.60
C GLN A 102 -16.03 10.91 -6.66
N GLY A 103 -14.79 11.05 -7.15
CA GLY A 103 -14.45 12.02 -8.18
C GLY A 103 -15.23 11.80 -9.48
N LEU A 104 -15.28 10.56 -9.99
CA LEU A 104 -16.04 10.24 -11.20
C LEU A 104 -17.55 10.52 -11.04
N GLY A 105 -18.10 10.22 -9.86
CA GLY A 105 -19.51 10.47 -9.59
C GLY A 105 -19.89 11.96 -9.59
N GLU A 106 -18.98 12.84 -9.16
CA GLU A 106 -19.22 14.29 -9.24
C GLU A 106 -19.13 14.81 -10.67
N VAL A 107 -18.13 14.37 -11.44
CA VAL A 107 -18.00 14.76 -12.85
C VAL A 107 -19.22 14.32 -13.67
N GLU A 108 -19.75 13.12 -13.44
CA GLU A 108 -20.96 12.64 -14.13
C GLU A 108 -22.19 13.51 -13.81
N LYS A 109 -22.33 13.98 -12.56
CA LYS A 109 -23.42 14.89 -12.17
C LYS A 109 -23.29 16.24 -12.87
N GLU A 110 -22.07 16.78 -12.96
CA GLU A 110 -21.81 18.05 -13.64
C GLU A 110 -22.11 17.97 -15.13
N ILE A 111 -21.70 16.88 -15.80
CA ILE A 111 -22.00 16.63 -17.22
C ILE A 111 -23.51 16.54 -17.44
N ARG A 112 -24.22 15.73 -16.64
CA ARG A 112 -25.68 15.57 -16.77
C ARG A 112 -26.44 16.87 -16.49
N ALA A 113 -25.97 17.68 -15.54
CA ALA A 113 -26.54 19.00 -15.27
C ALA A 113 -26.28 19.99 -16.42
N ALA A 114 -25.14 19.88 -17.11
CA ALA A 114 -24.84 20.67 -18.30
C ALA A 114 -25.71 20.25 -19.50
N GLU A 115 -25.87 18.95 -19.75
CA GLU A 115 -26.73 18.41 -20.81
C GLU A 115 -28.19 18.87 -20.65
N HIS A 116 -28.77 18.73 -19.44
CA HIS A 116 -30.13 19.20 -19.18
C HIS A 116 -30.31 20.71 -19.40
N LYS A 117 -29.29 21.54 -19.11
CA LYS A 117 -29.34 22.98 -19.40
C LYS A 117 -29.29 23.27 -20.90
N ILE A 118 -28.53 22.49 -21.66
CA ILE A 118 -28.43 22.61 -23.13
C ILE A 118 -29.75 22.19 -23.79
N GLU A 119 -30.33 21.05 -23.39
CA GLU A 119 -31.63 20.60 -23.90
C GLU A 119 -32.75 21.59 -23.60
N ARG A 120 -32.77 22.16 -22.39
CA ARG A 120 -33.78 23.15 -22.00
C ARG A 120 -33.69 24.41 -22.85
N LYS A 121 -32.48 24.94 -23.08
CA LYS A 121 -32.28 26.08 -23.99
C LYS A 121 -32.72 25.77 -25.41
N LYS A 122 -32.37 24.59 -25.93
CA LYS A 122 -32.76 24.16 -27.29
C LYS A 122 -34.28 24.14 -27.48
N ASN A 123 -35.03 23.68 -26.47
CA ASN A 123 -36.49 23.61 -26.52
C ASN A 123 -37.16 24.99 -26.33
N GLU A 124 -36.49 25.96 -25.71
CA GLU A 124 -36.98 27.34 -25.59
C GLU A 124 -36.79 28.16 -26.88
N ASP A 125 -35.79 27.79 -27.70
CA ASP A 125 -35.46 28.46 -28.97
C ASP A 125 -36.17 27.82 -30.21
N GLU A 126 -36.97 26.76 -30.03
CA GLU A 126 -37.75 26.10 -31.09
C GLU A 126 -39.17 26.74 -31.17
N PRO A 127 -39.59 27.28 -32.33
CA PRO A 127 -40.80 28.11 -32.46
C PRO A 127 -42.13 27.36 -32.40
#